data_AF-A0A3C0J0X9-F1
#
_entry.id   AF-A0A3C0J0X9-F1
#
_cell.length_a   1.000
_cell.length_b   1.000
_cell.length_c   1.000
_cell.angle_alpha   90.00
_cell.angle_beta   90.00
_cell.angle_gamma   90.00
#
_symmetry.space_group_name_H-M   'P 1'
#
loop_
_entity.id
_entity.type
_entity.pdbx_description
1 polymer ?
#
loop_
_entity_poly.entity_id
_entity_poly.type
_entity_poly.pdbx_seq_one_letter_code
_entity_poly.pdbx_strand_id
1 'polypeptide(L)'
;MGLVSSKSVLDAANEGRYAVGAFNVNNLEFAEAVIGAAVEERSAAIVQVSEGAIAYAGMKEITGIVTSLAQEADVPVALHLDHGRDFTTIVQCIRAGFTSVMIDGSHLPFDENVAITRKVVEVAHAAGVSVEAELGRLAGIEDHVAVDEREALLTDPDEAVIFVERTGVDALAVAIGTSHGPRKFKGKPVLAIDLVSRIKEKTPIPLVLH
;
A
#
# COMPACT_ATOMS: atom_id res chain seq x y z
N MET A 1 -21.11 6.47 -5.86
CA MET A 1 -20.53 7.64 -5.15
C MET A 1 -19.23 8.07 -5.83
N GLY A 2 -18.64 9.24 -5.56
CA GLY A 2 -17.26 9.47 -6.04
C GLY A 2 -16.25 8.49 -5.41
N LEU A 3 -15.08 8.32 -6.02
CA LEU A 3 -13.95 7.64 -5.36
C LEU A 3 -13.62 8.35 -4.04
N VAL A 4 -13.21 7.59 -3.04
CA VAL A 4 -12.76 8.10 -1.73
C VAL A 4 -11.27 7.86 -1.53
N SER A 5 -10.63 8.63 -0.64
CA SER A 5 -9.26 8.35 -0.21
C SER A 5 -9.19 7.00 0.52
N SER A 6 -8.11 6.25 0.32
CA SER A 6 -7.92 5.01 1.09
C SER A 6 -7.70 5.30 2.57
N LYS A 7 -7.24 6.51 2.94
CA LYS A 7 -7.11 6.92 4.34
C LYS A 7 -8.43 6.75 5.10
N SER A 8 -9.54 7.28 4.59
CA SER A 8 -10.84 7.15 5.29
C SER A 8 -11.30 5.70 5.41
N VAL A 9 -11.00 4.88 4.40
CA VAL A 9 -11.34 3.44 4.40
C VAL A 9 -10.51 2.69 5.43
N LEU A 10 -9.20 2.95 5.48
CA LEU A 10 -8.26 2.28 6.36
C LEU A 10 -8.34 2.77 7.81
N ASP A 11 -8.60 4.06 8.05
CA ASP A 11 -8.82 4.61 9.39
C ASP A 11 -10.06 3.97 10.03
N ALA A 12 -11.18 3.86 9.28
CA ALA A 12 -12.37 3.17 9.75
C ALA A 12 -12.12 1.68 10.04
N ALA A 13 -11.34 0.99 9.19
CA ALA A 13 -10.95 -0.39 9.39
C ALA A 13 -10.09 -0.58 10.65
N ASN A 14 -9.14 0.32 10.84
CA ASN A 14 -8.24 0.33 11.98
C ASN A 14 -8.98 0.54 13.31
N GLU A 15 -9.89 1.53 13.36
CA GLU A 15 -10.74 1.79 14.53
C GLU A 15 -11.71 0.63 14.79
N GLY A 16 -12.31 0.09 13.71
CA GLY A 16 -13.27 -1.01 13.75
C GLY A 16 -12.65 -2.40 13.94
N ARG A 17 -11.32 -2.51 13.97
CA ARG A 17 -10.57 -3.77 14.10
C ARG A 17 -10.92 -4.81 13.03
N TYR A 18 -11.06 -4.37 11.78
CA TYR A 18 -11.19 -5.23 10.61
C TYR A 18 -10.17 -4.84 9.54
N ALA A 19 -10.07 -5.63 8.48
CA ALA A 19 -9.22 -5.33 7.33
C ALA A 19 -10.09 -5.08 6.09
N VAL A 20 -9.59 -4.26 5.17
CA VAL A 20 -10.22 -4.03 3.87
C VAL A 20 -9.37 -4.68 2.79
N GLY A 21 -10.01 -5.43 1.89
CA GLY A 21 -9.33 -6.05 0.77
C GLY A 21 -8.87 -5.02 -0.24
N ALA A 22 -7.62 -5.17 -0.67
CA ALA A 22 -7.03 -4.45 -1.78
C ALA A 22 -6.83 -5.44 -2.93
N PHE A 23 -7.51 -5.22 -4.05
CA PHE A 23 -7.62 -6.21 -5.13
C PHE A 23 -7.07 -5.63 -6.43
N ASN A 24 -6.05 -6.28 -7.00
CA ASN A 24 -5.50 -5.87 -8.28
C ASN A 24 -6.51 -6.09 -9.42
N VAL A 25 -6.64 -5.09 -10.29
CA VAL A 25 -7.45 -5.17 -11.51
C VAL A 25 -6.63 -4.80 -12.73
N ASN A 26 -6.96 -5.40 -13.88
CA ASN A 26 -6.25 -5.18 -15.14
C ASN A 26 -7.19 -4.76 -16.29
N ASN A 27 -8.50 -4.93 -16.16
CA ASN A 27 -9.49 -4.69 -17.20
C ASN A 27 -10.87 -4.43 -16.58
N LEU A 28 -11.89 -4.29 -17.44
CA LEU A 28 -13.28 -4.04 -17.04
C LEU A 28 -13.83 -5.17 -16.18
N GLU A 29 -13.68 -6.42 -16.61
CA GLU A 29 -14.30 -7.58 -15.97
C GLU A 29 -13.80 -7.78 -14.53
N PHE A 30 -12.50 -7.56 -14.29
CA PHE A 30 -11.95 -7.60 -12.93
C PHE A 30 -12.46 -6.45 -12.06
N ALA A 31 -12.57 -5.23 -12.61
CA ALA A 31 -13.09 -4.08 -11.88
C ALA A 31 -14.57 -4.26 -11.51
N GLU A 32 -15.39 -4.77 -12.45
CA GLU A 32 -16.79 -5.13 -12.19
C GLU A 32 -16.91 -6.22 -11.12
N ALA A 33 -16.09 -7.27 -11.19
CA ALA A 33 -16.12 -8.35 -10.22
C ALA A 33 -15.78 -7.86 -8.80
N VAL A 34 -14.73 -7.03 -8.65
CA VAL A 34 -14.30 -6.51 -7.34
C VAL A 34 -15.34 -5.55 -6.77
N ILE A 35 -15.78 -4.55 -7.55
CA ILE A 35 -16.73 -3.54 -7.07
C ILE A 35 -18.11 -4.16 -6.85
N GLY A 36 -18.54 -5.06 -7.74
CA GLY A 36 -19.80 -5.80 -7.60
C GLY A 36 -19.83 -6.63 -6.32
N ALA A 37 -18.77 -7.41 -6.04
CA ALA A 37 -18.66 -8.17 -4.80
C ALA A 37 -18.65 -7.25 -3.56
N ALA A 38 -17.97 -6.10 -3.64
CA ALA A 38 -17.96 -5.12 -2.55
C ALA A 38 -19.37 -4.58 -2.23
N VAL A 39 -20.17 -4.30 -3.27
CA VAL A 39 -21.57 -3.88 -3.13
C VAL A 39 -22.43 -4.99 -2.52
N GLU A 40 -22.35 -6.22 -3.04
CA GLU A 40 -23.12 -7.36 -2.54
C GLU A 40 -22.82 -7.65 -1.05
N GLU A 41 -21.55 -7.58 -0.67
CA GLU A 41 -21.09 -7.80 0.71
C GLU A 41 -21.20 -6.56 1.60
N ARG A 42 -21.65 -5.41 1.05
CA ARG A 42 -21.72 -4.11 1.75
C ARG A 42 -20.40 -3.73 2.42
N SER A 43 -19.30 -3.99 1.73
CA SER A 43 -17.94 -3.73 2.19
C SER A 43 -17.32 -2.58 1.41
N ALA A 44 -16.45 -1.81 2.08
CA ALA A 44 -15.52 -0.96 1.35
C ALA A 44 -14.54 -1.83 0.53
N ALA A 45 -14.01 -1.28 -0.56
CA ALA A 45 -12.99 -1.94 -1.37
C ALA A 45 -11.89 -0.98 -1.81
N ILE A 46 -10.66 -1.49 -1.86
CA ILE A 46 -9.53 -0.80 -2.49
C ILE A 46 -9.27 -1.51 -3.83
N VAL A 47 -9.47 -0.80 -4.93
CA VAL A 47 -9.13 -1.26 -6.27
C VAL A 47 -7.68 -0.89 -6.53
N GLN A 48 -6.82 -1.89 -6.61
CA GLN A 48 -5.39 -1.70 -6.83
C GLN A 48 -5.03 -1.83 -8.30
N VAL A 49 -4.12 -0.99 -8.75
CA VAL A 49 -3.59 -1.01 -10.11
C VAL A 49 -2.08 -0.90 -10.04
N SER A 50 -1.38 -1.91 -10.54
CA SER A 50 0.08 -1.89 -10.63
C SER A 50 0.55 -1.19 -11.90
N GLU A 51 1.82 -0.81 -11.97
CA GLU A 51 2.42 -0.27 -13.21
C GLU A 51 2.27 -1.22 -14.41
N GLY A 52 2.29 -2.54 -14.17
CA GLY A 52 2.03 -3.55 -15.21
C GLY A 52 0.59 -3.52 -15.73
N ALA A 53 -0.38 -3.31 -14.83
CA ALA A 53 -1.78 -3.11 -15.22
C ALA A 53 -1.96 -1.81 -16.02
N ILE A 54 -1.28 -0.73 -15.61
CA ILE A 54 -1.26 0.55 -16.34
C ILE A 54 -0.66 0.37 -17.74
N ALA A 55 0.45 -0.37 -17.87
CA ALA A 55 1.09 -0.63 -19.15
C ALA A 55 0.21 -1.46 -20.09
N TYR A 56 -0.59 -2.37 -19.54
CA TYR A 56 -1.53 -3.19 -20.31
C TYR A 56 -2.78 -2.42 -20.75
N ALA A 57 -3.49 -1.80 -19.80
CA ALA A 57 -4.80 -1.20 -20.05
C ALA A 57 -4.74 0.25 -20.51
N GLY A 58 -3.66 0.97 -20.17
CA GLY A 58 -3.56 2.41 -20.25
C GLY A 58 -4.07 3.09 -18.96
N MET A 59 -3.31 4.08 -18.47
CA MET A 59 -3.62 4.77 -17.21
C MET A 59 -4.98 5.46 -17.24
N LYS A 60 -5.30 6.13 -18.35
CA LYS A 60 -6.55 6.87 -18.51
C LYS A 60 -7.75 5.91 -18.56
N GLU A 61 -7.59 4.81 -19.28
CA GLU A 61 -8.62 3.81 -19.52
C GLU A 61 -8.95 3.06 -18.23
N ILE A 62 -7.94 2.53 -17.51
CA ILE A 62 -8.18 1.82 -16.24
C ILE A 62 -8.76 2.75 -15.18
N THR A 63 -8.28 3.99 -15.10
CA THR A 63 -8.84 4.98 -14.17
C THR A 63 -10.29 5.31 -14.52
N GLY A 64 -10.61 5.47 -15.81
CA GLY A 64 -11.96 5.73 -16.28
C GLY A 64 -12.92 4.60 -15.95
N ILE A 65 -12.51 3.34 -16.16
CA ILE A 65 -13.28 2.14 -15.80
C ILE A 65 -13.63 2.16 -14.30
N VAL A 66 -12.60 2.24 -13.44
CA VAL A 66 -12.80 2.17 -11.99
C VAL A 66 -13.62 3.35 -11.47
N THR A 67 -13.37 4.55 -11.99
CA THR A 67 -14.12 5.75 -11.62
C THR A 67 -15.59 5.64 -12.01
N SER A 68 -15.89 5.14 -13.21
CA SER A 68 -17.27 4.96 -13.67
C SER A 68 -18.03 3.96 -12.81
N LEU A 69 -17.42 2.82 -12.49
CA LEU A 69 -18.04 1.80 -11.64
C LEU A 69 -18.22 2.28 -10.20
N ALA A 70 -17.24 3.00 -9.64
CA ALA A 70 -17.36 3.58 -8.31
C ALA A 70 -18.50 4.61 -8.20
N GLN A 71 -18.77 5.37 -9.27
CA GLN A 71 -19.91 6.31 -9.33
C GLN A 71 -21.26 5.65 -9.10
N GLU A 72 -21.41 4.41 -9.56
CA GLU A 72 -22.63 3.61 -9.38
C GLU A 72 -22.64 2.80 -8.08
N ALA A 73 -21.47 2.55 -7.47
CA ALA A 73 -21.36 1.86 -6.20
C ALA A 73 -21.95 2.68 -5.03
N ASP A 74 -22.68 1.99 -4.15
CA ASP A 74 -23.23 2.51 -2.89
C ASP A 74 -22.33 2.20 -1.67
N VAL A 75 -21.13 1.67 -1.92
CA VAL A 75 -20.07 1.42 -0.92
C VAL A 75 -18.84 2.30 -1.20
N PRO A 76 -17.98 2.56 -0.18
CA PRO A 76 -16.74 3.30 -0.40
C PRO A 76 -15.74 2.52 -1.26
N VAL A 77 -15.28 3.14 -2.36
CA VAL A 77 -14.26 2.58 -3.25
C VAL A 77 -13.07 3.55 -3.36
N ALA A 78 -11.87 3.05 -3.11
CA ALA A 78 -10.62 3.79 -3.35
C ALA A 78 -9.87 3.21 -4.56
N LEU A 79 -9.24 4.07 -5.36
CA LEU A 79 -8.35 3.66 -6.45
C LEU A 79 -6.90 3.87 -6.01
N HIS A 80 -6.11 2.80 -5.99
CA HIS A 80 -4.78 2.75 -5.41
C HIS A 80 -3.70 2.33 -6.42
N LEU A 81 -2.59 3.06 -6.47
CA LEU A 81 -1.40 2.66 -7.23
C LEU A 81 -0.58 1.69 -6.38
N ASP A 82 -0.42 0.47 -6.88
CA ASP A 82 0.28 -0.63 -6.21
C ASP A 82 1.76 -0.70 -6.62
N HIS A 83 2.66 -0.73 -5.64
CA HIS A 83 4.12 -0.73 -5.79
C HIS A 83 4.67 0.32 -6.77
N GLY A 84 4.27 1.59 -6.62
CA GLY A 84 4.82 2.69 -7.43
C GLY A 84 6.32 2.84 -7.22
N ARG A 85 7.12 2.80 -8.30
CA ARG A 85 8.59 2.75 -8.21
C ARG A 85 9.27 4.11 -8.28
N ASP A 86 8.65 5.06 -8.98
CA ASP A 86 9.24 6.36 -9.20
C ASP A 86 8.24 7.50 -9.01
N PHE A 87 8.78 8.64 -8.57
CA PHE A 87 8.01 9.84 -8.27
C PHE A 87 7.18 10.35 -9.46
N THR A 88 7.67 10.20 -10.69
CA THR A 88 6.99 10.72 -11.88
C THR A 88 5.72 9.91 -12.15
N THR A 89 5.82 8.59 -12.11
CA THR A 89 4.67 7.68 -12.29
C THR A 89 3.61 7.92 -11.22
N ILE A 90 4.01 8.11 -9.96
CA ILE A 90 3.09 8.44 -8.87
C ILE A 90 2.35 9.75 -9.13
N VAL A 91 3.06 10.82 -9.52
CA VAL A 91 2.45 12.10 -9.86
C VAL A 91 1.49 11.98 -11.06
N GLN A 92 1.82 11.13 -12.04
CA GLN A 92 0.92 10.85 -13.16
C GLN A 92 -0.37 10.15 -12.69
N CYS A 93 -0.28 9.18 -11.77
CA CYS A 93 -1.44 8.50 -11.20
C CYS A 93 -2.33 9.47 -10.42
N ILE A 94 -1.75 10.33 -9.58
CA ILE A 94 -2.48 11.40 -8.87
C ILE A 94 -3.24 12.27 -9.88
N ARG A 95 -2.57 12.72 -10.94
CA ARG A 95 -3.20 13.53 -12.00
C ARG A 95 -4.27 12.79 -12.79
N ALA A 96 -4.17 11.47 -12.91
CA ALA A 96 -5.15 10.65 -13.59
C ALA A 96 -6.45 10.46 -12.77
N GLY A 97 -6.41 10.69 -11.46
CA GLY A 97 -7.56 10.59 -10.57
C GLY A 97 -7.47 9.48 -9.52
N PHE A 98 -6.27 8.93 -9.29
CA PHE A 98 -6.04 8.00 -8.18
C PHE A 98 -6.28 8.72 -6.85
N THR A 99 -6.97 8.06 -5.93
CA THR A 99 -7.27 8.60 -4.58
C THR A 99 -6.35 8.03 -3.50
N SER A 100 -5.50 7.08 -3.87
CA SER A 100 -4.44 6.51 -3.05
C SER A 100 -3.25 6.13 -3.93
N VAL A 101 -2.03 6.26 -3.40
CA VAL A 101 -0.80 5.83 -4.09
C VAL A 101 0.16 5.16 -3.11
N MET A 102 0.90 4.19 -3.60
CA MET A 102 2.02 3.60 -2.88
C MET A 102 3.36 4.03 -3.50
N ILE A 103 4.33 4.34 -2.66
CA ILE A 103 5.76 4.41 -3.02
C ILE A 103 6.49 3.22 -2.39
N ASP A 104 7.08 2.36 -3.23
CA ASP A 104 7.89 1.24 -2.77
C ASP A 104 9.38 1.61 -2.80
N GLY A 105 9.83 2.21 -1.70
CA GLY A 105 11.23 2.50 -1.41
C GLY A 105 11.91 1.43 -0.55
N SER A 106 11.29 0.27 -0.32
CA SER A 106 11.77 -0.76 0.63
C SER A 106 13.17 -1.32 0.29
N HIS A 107 13.57 -1.18 -0.97
CA HIS A 107 14.87 -1.60 -1.48
C HIS A 107 15.97 -0.54 -1.34
N LEU A 108 15.64 0.64 -0.82
CA LEU A 108 16.59 1.73 -0.60
C LEU A 108 17.11 1.72 0.84
N PRO A 109 18.29 2.32 1.09
CA PRO A 109 18.71 2.65 2.45
C PRO A 109 17.63 3.46 3.19
N PHE A 110 17.52 3.27 4.51
CA PHE A 110 16.43 3.84 5.32
C PHE A 110 16.21 5.34 5.09
N ASP A 111 17.27 6.15 5.16
CA ASP A 111 17.16 7.60 4.98
C ASP A 111 16.76 8.01 3.55
N GLU A 112 17.14 7.22 2.54
CA GLU A 112 16.73 7.43 1.15
C GLU A 112 15.24 7.09 0.96
N ASN A 113 14.78 5.98 1.55
CA ASN A 113 13.36 5.61 1.58
C ASN A 113 12.52 6.71 2.27
N VAL A 114 12.97 7.21 3.42
CA VAL A 114 12.31 8.33 4.10
C VAL A 114 12.25 9.56 3.21
N ALA A 115 13.34 9.93 2.54
CA ALA A 115 13.42 11.12 1.71
C ALA A 115 12.47 11.06 0.50
N ILE A 116 12.45 9.92 -0.22
CA ILE A 116 11.56 9.77 -1.38
C ILE A 116 10.09 9.68 -0.95
N THR A 117 9.81 8.94 0.13
CA THR A 117 8.45 8.78 0.65
C THR A 117 7.88 10.11 1.11
N ARG A 118 8.64 10.90 1.87
CA ARG A 118 8.20 12.24 2.30
C ARG A 118 7.89 13.14 1.11
N LYS A 119 8.71 13.11 0.05
CA LYS A 119 8.48 13.89 -1.17
C LYS A 119 7.17 13.50 -1.86
N VAL A 120 6.84 12.20 -1.88
CA VAL A 120 5.57 11.68 -2.40
C VAL A 120 4.40 12.15 -1.52
N VAL A 121 4.51 12.03 -0.21
CA VAL A 121 3.51 12.49 0.78
C VAL A 121 3.19 13.96 0.58
N GLU A 122 4.20 14.83 0.48
CA GLU A 122 3.99 16.28 0.30
C GLU A 122 3.13 16.60 -0.93
N VAL A 123 3.34 15.92 -2.06
CA VAL A 123 2.59 16.17 -3.30
C VAL A 123 1.21 15.50 -3.28
N ALA A 124 1.12 14.27 -2.76
CA ALA A 124 -0.14 13.55 -2.67
C ALA A 124 -1.12 14.23 -1.71
N HIS A 125 -0.67 14.62 -0.52
CA HIS A 125 -1.50 15.31 0.47
C HIS A 125 -1.98 16.67 -0.03
N ALA A 126 -1.14 17.41 -0.78
CA ALA A 126 -1.56 18.65 -1.43
C ALA A 126 -2.68 18.45 -2.48
N ALA A 127 -2.82 17.23 -3.01
CA ALA A 127 -3.87 16.82 -3.93
C ALA A 127 -5.04 16.07 -3.26
N GLY A 128 -5.02 15.89 -1.94
CA GLY A 128 -6.04 15.12 -1.20
C GLY A 128 -5.95 13.60 -1.42
N VAL A 129 -4.80 13.10 -1.84
CA VAL A 129 -4.51 11.68 -2.09
C VAL A 129 -3.73 11.10 -0.92
N SER A 130 -4.13 9.92 -0.45
CA SER A 130 -3.43 9.21 0.64
C SER A 130 -2.22 8.43 0.14
N VAL A 131 -1.24 8.23 1.01
CA VAL A 131 0.02 7.54 0.69
C VAL A 131 0.23 6.32 1.57
N GLU A 132 0.47 5.19 0.91
CA GLU A 132 1.07 3.99 1.49
C GLU A 132 2.58 3.97 1.20
N ALA A 133 3.36 3.46 2.13
CA ALA A 133 4.76 3.14 1.88
C ALA A 133 5.13 1.79 2.52
N GLU A 134 6.24 1.22 2.07
CA GLU A 134 6.75 -0.05 2.58
C GLU A 134 8.05 0.12 3.35
N LEU A 135 8.13 -0.58 4.49
CA LEU A 135 9.35 -0.70 5.27
C LEU A 135 9.65 -2.18 5.54
N GLY A 136 10.83 -2.61 5.09
CA GLY A 136 11.40 -3.94 5.34
C GLY A 136 12.85 -3.95 4.86
N ARG A 137 13.73 -4.70 5.52
CA ARG A 137 15.17 -4.67 5.23
C ARG A 137 15.53 -5.54 4.01
N LEU A 138 16.56 -5.10 3.28
CA LEU A 138 17.37 -5.94 2.40
C LEU A 138 18.40 -6.69 3.22
N ALA A 139 18.52 -8.01 3.02
CA ALA A 139 19.67 -8.75 3.53
C ALA A 139 20.95 -8.29 2.79
N GLY A 140 21.90 -7.72 3.56
CA GLY A 140 23.21 -7.19 3.14
C GLY A 140 23.13 -5.73 2.69
N ILE A 141 23.81 -4.74 3.29
CA ILE A 141 25.29 -4.58 3.40
C ILE A 141 25.66 -3.71 4.63
N GLU A 142 25.05 -3.86 5.81
CA GLU A 142 25.60 -3.18 7.01
C GLU A 142 25.66 -4.10 8.24
N ASP A 143 26.88 -4.17 8.75
CA ASP A 143 27.40 -4.74 10.00
C ASP A 143 27.20 -6.22 10.35
N HIS A 144 28.34 -6.78 10.76
CA HIS A 144 28.65 -8.15 11.14
C HIS A 144 27.84 -8.70 12.33
N VAL A 145 26.53 -8.81 12.19
CA VAL A 145 25.70 -9.56 13.15
C VAL A 145 25.05 -10.73 12.41
N ALA A 146 25.43 -11.94 12.82
CA ALA A 146 24.77 -13.18 12.39
C ALA A 146 23.39 -13.26 13.05
N VAL A 147 22.46 -12.40 12.62
CA VAL A 147 21.03 -12.60 12.85
C VAL A 147 20.56 -13.64 11.84
N ASP A 148 19.63 -14.51 12.22
CA ASP A 148 18.99 -15.45 11.29
C ASP A 148 18.57 -14.68 10.02
N GLU A 149 18.96 -15.15 8.82
CA GLU A 149 18.71 -14.47 7.53
C GLU A 149 17.24 -14.03 7.39
N ARG A 150 16.36 -14.71 8.11
CA ARG A 150 14.94 -14.42 8.18
C ARG A 150 14.58 -13.21 9.03
N GLU A 151 15.19 -13.04 10.20
CA GLU A 151 14.96 -11.89 11.09
C GLU A 151 15.55 -10.61 10.50
N ALA A 152 16.65 -10.73 9.75
CA ALA A 152 17.27 -9.62 9.03
C ALA A 152 16.38 -9.00 7.94
N LEU A 153 15.26 -9.64 7.58
CA LEU A 153 14.33 -9.20 6.54
C LEU A 153 13.02 -8.63 7.09
N LEU A 154 12.79 -8.72 8.40
CA LEU A 154 11.56 -8.23 9.03
C LEU A 154 11.63 -6.73 9.31
N THR A 155 10.48 -6.08 9.40
CA THR A 155 10.39 -4.68 9.83
C THR A 155 10.80 -4.53 11.29
N ASP A 156 11.73 -3.61 11.59
CA ASP A 156 12.02 -3.23 12.96
C ASP A 156 10.92 -2.29 13.50
N PRO A 157 10.30 -2.57 14.67
CA PRO A 157 9.24 -1.72 15.21
C PRO A 157 9.66 -0.30 15.58
N ASP A 158 10.90 -0.09 16.00
CA ASP A 158 11.41 1.25 16.33
C ASP A 158 11.72 2.03 15.05
N GLU A 159 12.24 1.37 14.01
CA GLU A 159 12.38 1.98 12.68
C GLU A 159 11.02 2.35 12.09
N ALA A 160 9.98 1.53 12.27
CA ALA A 160 8.63 1.83 11.80
C ALA A 160 8.07 3.13 12.40
N VAL A 161 8.30 3.39 13.69
CA VAL A 161 7.91 4.64 14.35
C VAL A 161 8.60 5.82 13.70
N ILE A 162 9.94 5.76 13.62
CA ILE A 162 10.76 6.83 13.04
C ILE A 162 10.35 7.09 11.59
N PHE A 163 10.08 6.04 10.83
CA PHE A 163 9.68 6.13 9.44
C PHE A 163 8.34 6.85 9.30
N VAL A 164 7.31 6.43 10.06
CA VAL A 164 5.99 7.07 10.05
C VAL A 164 6.08 8.54 10.45
N GLU A 165 6.82 8.86 11.51
CA GLU A 165 6.99 10.24 11.98
C GLU A 165 7.72 11.13 10.97
N ARG A 166 8.77 10.62 10.32
CA ARG A 166 9.58 11.41 9.37
C ARG A 166 8.93 11.56 8.00
N THR A 167 8.07 10.64 7.61
CA THR A 167 7.43 10.62 6.28
C THR A 167 6.03 11.19 6.27
N GLY A 168 5.25 10.97 7.33
CA GLY A 168 3.83 11.37 7.40
C GLY A 168 2.90 10.48 6.56
N VAL A 169 3.28 9.23 6.29
CA VAL A 169 2.43 8.28 5.52
C VAL A 169 1.12 7.96 6.24
N ASP A 170 0.11 7.60 5.45
CA ASP A 170 -1.24 7.29 5.94
C ASP A 170 -1.41 5.81 6.27
N ALA A 171 -0.62 4.94 5.63
CA ALA A 171 -0.56 3.50 5.91
C ALA A 171 0.86 2.97 5.70
N LEU A 172 1.22 1.92 6.43
CA LEU A 172 2.55 1.30 6.36
C LEU A 172 2.46 -0.19 6.05
N ALA A 173 3.00 -0.60 4.91
CA ALA A 173 3.25 -2.00 4.59
C ALA A 173 4.47 -2.51 5.38
N VAL A 174 4.29 -3.63 6.07
CA VAL A 174 5.30 -4.21 6.98
C VAL A 174 5.70 -5.62 6.55
N ALA A 175 7.00 -5.87 6.51
CA ALA A 175 7.58 -7.18 6.26
C ALA A 175 7.50 -8.05 7.52
N ILE A 176 6.55 -8.99 7.53
CA ILE A 176 6.36 -9.97 8.62
C ILE A 176 6.66 -11.41 8.19
N GLY A 177 7.33 -11.59 7.05
CA GLY A 177 7.66 -12.90 6.47
C GLY A 177 6.66 -13.41 5.42
N THR A 178 5.84 -12.54 4.83
CA THR A 178 5.07 -12.86 3.62
C THR A 178 5.98 -12.91 2.41
N SER A 179 5.72 -13.89 1.54
CA SER A 179 6.47 -14.08 0.30
C SER A 179 5.89 -13.18 -0.79
N HIS A 180 6.13 -11.87 -0.72
CA HIS A 180 5.65 -10.91 -1.71
C HIS A 180 6.77 -10.44 -2.67
N GLY A 181 6.40 -10.08 -3.89
CA GLY A 181 7.32 -9.58 -4.91
C GLY A 181 8.36 -10.61 -5.39
N PRO A 182 9.57 -10.18 -5.82
CA PRO A 182 10.59 -11.06 -6.39
C PRO A 182 11.19 -12.06 -5.38
N ARG A 183 10.87 -11.94 -4.08
CA ARG A 183 11.43 -12.80 -3.02
C ARG A 183 10.42 -13.85 -2.57
N LYS A 184 10.51 -15.03 -3.18
CA LYS A 184 9.81 -16.21 -2.70
C LYS A 184 10.59 -16.88 -1.58
N PHE A 185 10.08 -16.84 -0.35
CA PHE A 185 10.63 -17.65 0.74
C PHE A 185 10.58 -19.14 0.34
N LYS A 186 11.70 -19.85 0.47
CA LYS A 186 11.72 -21.31 0.28
C LYS A 186 11.16 -21.97 1.54
N GLY A 187 9.97 -22.57 1.44
CA GLY A 187 9.33 -23.31 2.54
C GLY A 187 7.95 -22.77 2.92
N LYS A 188 7.39 -23.25 4.04
CA LYS A 188 6.13 -22.73 4.56
C LYS A 188 6.35 -21.30 5.10
N PRO A 189 5.53 -20.31 4.71
CA PRO A 189 5.60 -18.99 5.32
C PRO A 189 5.23 -19.12 6.80
N VAL A 190 6.13 -18.68 7.68
CA VAL A 190 5.81 -18.47 9.11
C VAL A 190 5.77 -16.97 9.33
N LEU A 191 4.58 -16.44 9.60
CA LEU A 191 4.42 -15.01 9.81
C LEU A 191 4.84 -14.65 11.24
N ALA A 192 5.60 -13.57 11.40
CA ALA A 192 5.90 -12.96 12.68
C ALA A 192 4.67 -12.15 13.14
N ILE A 193 3.61 -12.84 13.57
CA ILE A 193 2.32 -12.20 13.91
C ILE A 193 2.47 -11.30 15.15
N ASP A 194 3.34 -11.66 16.08
CA ASP A 194 3.66 -10.85 17.26
C ASP A 194 4.29 -9.51 16.87
N LEU A 195 5.05 -9.47 15.77
CA LEU A 195 5.65 -8.25 15.24
C LEU A 195 4.59 -7.22 14.84
N VAL A 196 3.48 -7.67 14.24
CA VAL A 196 2.35 -6.79 13.88
C VAL A 196 1.83 -6.07 15.13
N SER A 197 1.67 -6.79 16.25
CA SER A 197 1.17 -6.20 17.50
C SER A 197 2.16 -5.17 18.05
N ARG A 198 3.46 -5.49 18.05
CA ARG A 198 4.52 -4.59 18.52
C ARG A 198 4.62 -3.32 17.69
N ILE A 199 4.48 -3.42 16.38
CA ILE A 199 4.45 -2.26 15.49
C ILE A 199 3.18 -1.45 15.76
N LYS A 200 2.02 -2.11 15.81
CA LYS A 200 0.73 -1.46 15.97
C LYS A 200 0.59 -0.68 17.29
N GLU A 201 1.17 -1.18 18.37
CA GLU A 201 1.22 -0.48 19.66
C GLU A 201 2.00 0.84 19.59
N LYS A 202 2.97 0.94 18.66
CA LYS A 202 3.84 2.12 18.51
C LYS A 202 3.44 3.03 17.35
N THR A 203 2.82 2.49 16.30
CA THR A 203 2.34 3.22 15.12
C THR A 203 0.82 3.14 15.02
N PRO A 204 0.09 4.17 15.47
CA PRO A 204 -1.38 4.12 15.50
C PRO A 204 -2.03 4.13 14.10
N ILE A 205 -1.26 4.30 13.03
CA ILE A 205 -1.73 4.28 11.63
C ILE A 205 -2.08 2.86 11.16
N PRO A 206 -2.97 2.70 10.17
CA PRO A 206 -3.23 1.42 9.51
C PRO A 206 -1.94 0.71 9.04
N LEU A 207 -1.89 -0.61 9.24
CA LEU A 207 -0.82 -1.46 8.71
C LEU A 207 -1.33 -2.23 7.50
N VAL A 208 -0.46 -2.44 6.52
CA VAL A 208 -0.77 -3.15 5.28
C VAL A 208 0.04 -4.45 5.23
N LEU A 209 -0.59 -5.51 4.73
CA LEU A 209 0.00 -6.82 4.53
C LEU A 209 -0.05 -7.16 3.04
N HIS A 210 1.12 -7.31 2.44
CA HIS A 210 1.28 -7.81 1.07
C HIS A 210 1.44 -9.32 1.02
#